data_AF-F3CE82-F1
#
_entry.id   AF-F3CE82-F1
#
_cell.length_a   1.000
_cell.length_b   1.000
_cell.length_c   1.000
_cell.angle_alpha   90.00
_cell.angle_beta   90.00
_cell.angle_gamma   90.00
#
_symmetry.space_group_name_H-M   'P 1'
#
loop_
_entity.id
_entity.type
_entity.pdbx_description
1 polymer ?
#
loop_
_entity_poly.entity_id
_entity_poly.type
_entity_poly.pdbx_seq_one_letter_code
_entity_poly.pdbx_strand_id
1 'polypeptide(L)'
;RLREQGLVEMLVQGRHRYYRLTNAQVAQALEALLLLTQHSAAPFKPNTPSALRQARTCYDHCAGEVAVKLHDALLKAGWLNEQGKDYVISERGVESLNALGIDVDAVRQQRRRLAYACLDWSERAPHIGGALGAALLELMLTRGWVSRHLDSRALKLTAKGVGGMAKVFGV
;
A
#
# COMPACT_ATOMS: atom_id res chain seq x y z
N ARG A 1 -16.08 -10.13 21.31
CA ARG A 1 -16.28 -11.57 21.03
C ARG A 1 -15.25 -12.15 20.07
N LEU A 2 -15.34 -12.01 18.73
CA LEU A 2 -14.36 -12.64 17.80
C LEU A 2 -12.89 -12.24 18.06
N ARG A 3 -12.65 -10.95 18.35
CA ARG A 3 -11.30 -10.45 18.70
C ARG A 3 -10.80 -11.00 20.04
N GLU A 4 -11.66 -11.05 21.05
CA GLU A 4 -11.34 -11.57 22.38
C GLU A 4 -11.04 -13.07 22.34
N GLN A 5 -11.67 -13.80 21.42
CA GLN A 5 -11.46 -15.22 21.20
C GLN A 5 -10.30 -15.52 20.22
N GLY A 6 -9.54 -14.50 19.81
CA GLY A 6 -8.36 -14.70 18.96
C GLY A 6 -8.68 -15.15 17.53
N LEU A 7 -9.92 -15.04 17.05
CA LEU A 7 -10.29 -15.41 15.68
C LEU A 7 -9.97 -14.31 14.67
N VAL A 8 -10.07 -13.06 15.11
CA VAL A 8 -9.70 -11.89 14.30
C VAL A 8 -8.80 -10.96 15.08
N GLU A 9 -7.90 -10.30 14.38
CA GLU A 9 -7.12 -9.18 14.90
C GLU A 9 -7.55 -7.88 14.22
N MET A 10 -7.30 -6.76 14.89
CA MET A 10 -7.72 -5.44 14.45
C MET A 10 -6.53 -4.57 14.08
N LEU A 11 -6.58 -4.02 12.87
CA LEU A 11 -5.63 -3.05 12.33
C LEU A 11 -6.27 -1.66 12.36
N VAL A 12 -5.59 -0.70 12.99
CA VAL A 12 -6.01 0.70 13.00
C VAL A 12 -5.29 1.45 11.89
N GLN A 13 -6.04 2.13 11.03
CA GLN A 13 -5.50 3.05 10.03
C GLN A 13 -6.34 4.32 10.03
N GLY A 14 -5.76 5.39 10.56
CA GLY A 14 -6.48 6.65 10.74
C GLY A 14 -7.73 6.47 11.62
N ARG A 15 -8.89 6.88 11.10
CA ARG A 15 -10.19 6.76 11.79
C ARG A 15 -10.85 5.38 11.62
N HIS A 16 -10.31 4.52 10.77
CA HIS A 16 -10.91 3.25 10.40
C HIS A 16 -10.26 2.08 11.15
N ARG A 17 -11.09 1.06 11.43
CA ARG A 17 -10.69 -0.19 12.07
C ARG A 17 -10.97 -1.33 11.09
N TYR A 18 -9.92 -2.00 10.66
CA TYR A 18 -9.98 -3.17 9.79
C TYR A 18 -9.76 -4.42 10.62
N TYR A 19 -10.38 -5.52 10.20
CA TYR A 19 -10.24 -6.81 10.86
C TYR A 19 -9.70 -7.83 9.87
N ARG A 20 -8.70 -8.60 10.28
CA ARG A 20 -8.20 -9.75 9.52
C ARG A 20 -8.25 -11.00 10.38
N LEU A 21 -8.26 -12.17 9.75
CA LEU A 21 -8.13 -13.44 10.46
C LEU A 21 -6.76 -13.48 11.13
N THR A 22 -6.74 -13.94 12.38
CA THR A 22 -5.51 -13.94 13.20
C THR A 22 -4.41 -14.80 12.59
N ASN A 23 -4.77 -15.92 11.94
CA ASN A 23 -3.81 -16.84 11.36
C ASN A 23 -4.47 -17.76 10.31
N ALA A 24 -3.64 -18.57 9.64
CA ALA A 24 -4.05 -19.52 8.63
C ALA A 24 -4.97 -20.63 9.17
N GLN A 25 -4.85 -21.02 10.44
CA GLN A 25 -5.71 -22.06 11.03
C GLN A 25 -7.16 -21.60 11.12
N VAL A 26 -7.40 -20.33 11.49
CA VAL A 26 -8.75 -19.74 11.48
C VAL A 26 -9.31 -19.69 10.06
N ALA A 27 -8.47 -19.36 9.07
CA ALA A 27 -8.87 -19.37 7.67
C ALA A 27 -9.29 -20.77 7.19
N GLN A 28 -8.48 -21.79 7.48
CA GLN A 28 -8.77 -23.19 7.15
C GLN A 28 -10.06 -23.69 7.81
N ALA A 29 -10.30 -23.34 9.07
CA ALA A 29 -11.55 -23.70 9.74
C ALA A 29 -12.78 -23.08 9.06
N LEU A 30 -12.69 -21.80 8.66
CA LEU A 30 -13.76 -21.14 7.91
C LEU A 30 -13.96 -21.75 6.52
N GLU A 31 -12.88 -22.08 5.81
CA GLU A 31 -12.93 -22.77 4.52
C GLU A 31 -13.60 -24.15 4.64
N ALA A 32 -13.28 -24.93 5.68
CA ALA A 32 -13.92 -26.20 5.95
C ALA A 32 -15.43 -26.06 6.19
N LEU A 33 -15.87 -25.03 6.92
CA LEU A 33 -17.29 -24.73 7.12
C LEU A 33 -17.99 -24.32 5.81
N LEU A 34 -17.31 -23.57 4.94
CA LEU A 34 -17.85 -23.17 3.62
C LEU A 34 -18.05 -24.37 2.71
N LEU A 35 -17.13 -25.35 2.73
CA LEU A 35 -17.26 -26.59 1.97
C LEU A 35 -18.51 -27.39 2.36
N LEU A 36 -18.88 -27.41 3.64
CA LEU A 36 -20.08 -28.11 4.14
C LEU A 36 -21.39 -27.45 3.69
N THR A 37 -21.37 -26.14 3.46
CA THR A 37 -22.58 -25.35 3.19
C THR A 37 -22.84 -25.13 1.70
N GLN A 38 -21.98 -25.65 0.82
CA GLN A 38 -21.97 -25.36 -0.63
C GLN A 38 -21.96 -23.85 -0.97
N HIS A 39 -21.64 -23.01 0.01
CA HIS A 39 -21.53 -21.57 -0.18
C HIS A 39 -20.12 -21.26 -0.67
N SER A 40 -19.99 -20.99 -1.98
CA SER A 40 -18.78 -20.34 -2.48
C SER A 40 -18.72 -18.93 -1.91
N ALA A 41 -17.63 -18.58 -1.23
CA ALA A 41 -17.40 -17.20 -0.85
C ALA A 41 -17.43 -16.32 -2.11
N ALA A 42 -18.35 -15.36 -2.17
CA ALA A 42 -18.39 -14.42 -3.28
C ALA A 42 -17.06 -13.64 -3.32
N PRO A 43 -16.39 -13.54 -4.48
CA PRO A 43 -15.15 -12.79 -4.57
C PRO A 43 -15.38 -11.34 -4.16
N PHE A 44 -14.40 -10.75 -3.48
CA PHE A 44 -14.48 -9.35 -3.10
C PHE A 44 -14.63 -8.48 -4.35
N LYS A 45 -15.72 -7.71 -4.40
CA LYS A 45 -15.96 -6.69 -5.43
C LYS A 45 -15.89 -5.32 -4.77
N PRO A 46 -14.81 -4.54 -4.99
CA PRO A 46 -14.74 -3.20 -4.45
C PRO A 46 -15.81 -2.31 -5.10
N ASN A 47 -16.64 -1.67 -4.29
CA ASN A 47 -17.59 -0.64 -4.75
C ASN A 47 -16.92 0.74 -4.95
N THR A 48 -15.58 0.80 -4.88
CA THR A 48 -14.83 2.05 -5.04
C THR A 48 -14.83 2.46 -6.52
N PRO A 49 -15.14 3.72 -6.85
CA PRO A 49 -15.06 4.22 -8.23
C PRO A 49 -13.70 3.92 -8.86
N SER A 50 -13.69 3.54 -10.15
CA SER A 50 -12.49 3.08 -10.85
C SER A 50 -11.32 4.06 -10.76
N ALA A 51 -11.58 5.37 -10.88
CA ALA A 51 -10.55 6.40 -10.74
C ALA A 51 -9.88 6.39 -9.35
N LEU A 52 -10.66 6.26 -8.28
CA LEU A 52 -10.14 6.19 -6.91
C LEU A 52 -9.44 4.85 -6.61
N ARG A 53 -9.87 3.79 -7.29
CA ARG A 53 -9.25 2.46 -7.20
C ARG A 53 -7.90 2.42 -7.90
N GLN A 54 -7.78 3.02 -9.09
CA GLN A 54 -6.53 3.05 -9.85
C GLN A 54 -5.41 3.76 -9.06
N ALA A 55 -5.63 5.02 -8.70
CA ALA A 55 -4.70 5.79 -7.89
C ALA A 55 -5.42 6.92 -7.15
N ARG A 56 -5.04 7.15 -5.89
CA ARG A 56 -5.56 8.26 -5.09
C ARG A 56 -4.55 8.67 -4.03
N THR A 57 -4.83 9.77 -3.34
CA THR A 57 -4.14 10.08 -2.09
C THR A 57 -4.81 9.39 -0.90
N CYS A 58 -4.01 8.67 -0.12
CA CYS A 58 -4.32 8.28 1.24
C CYS A 58 -3.56 9.24 2.15
N TYR A 59 -4.24 10.26 2.66
CA TYR A 59 -3.60 11.41 3.30
C TYR A 59 -2.61 12.10 2.34
N ASP A 60 -1.32 11.92 2.57
CA ASP A 60 -0.21 12.57 1.88
C ASP A 60 0.63 11.60 1.04
N HIS A 61 0.22 10.34 0.90
CA HIS A 61 0.90 9.32 0.11
C HIS A 61 -0.04 8.68 -0.90
N CYS A 62 0.53 8.00 -1.90
CA CYS A 62 -0.24 7.31 -2.94
C CYS A 62 -0.91 6.05 -2.39
N ALA A 63 -2.12 5.77 -2.88
CA ALA A 63 -2.92 4.58 -2.58
C ALA A 63 -3.65 4.11 -3.85
N GLY A 64 -4.33 2.97 -3.78
CA GLY A 64 -4.94 2.29 -4.92
C GLY A 64 -4.00 1.28 -5.57
N GLU A 65 -4.45 0.71 -6.69
CA GLU A 65 -3.77 -0.36 -7.42
C GLU A 65 -2.31 -0.02 -7.74
N VAL A 66 -2.05 1.20 -8.22
CA VAL A 66 -0.69 1.68 -8.55
C VAL A 66 0.23 1.65 -7.33
N ALA A 67 -0.29 2.06 -6.16
CA ALA A 67 0.51 2.15 -4.94
C ALA A 67 0.79 0.78 -4.32
N VAL A 68 -0.16 -0.16 -4.42
CA VAL A 68 0.02 -1.55 -3.99
C VAL A 68 1.06 -2.25 -4.87
N LYS A 69 0.98 -2.10 -6.20
CA LYS A 69 1.99 -2.67 -7.09
C LYS A 69 3.38 -2.08 -6.85
N LEU A 70 3.46 -0.77 -6.61
CA LEU A 70 4.72 -0.11 -6.24
C LEU A 70 5.29 -0.67 -4.93
N HIS A 71 4.44 -0.83 -3.91
CA HIS A 71 4.81 -1.45 -2.65
C HIS A 71 5.44 -2.84 -2.86
N ASP A 72 4.76 -3.71 -3.60
CA ASP A 72 5.22 -5.08 -3.85
C ASP A 72 6.53 -5.09 -4.63
N ALA A 73 6.69 -4.18 -5.60
CA ALA A 73 7.92 -4.02 -6.36
C ALA A 73 9.11 -3.61 -5.49
N LEU A 74 8.91 -2.68 -4.55
CA LEU A 74 9.99 -2.21 -3.65
C LEU A 74 10.44 -3.31 -2.68
N LEU A 75 9.50 -4.10 -2.14
CA LEU A 75 9.85 -5.27 -1.32
C LEU A 75 10.55 -6.34 -2.16
N LYS A 76 10.01 -6.68 -3.34
CA LYS A 76 10.57 -7.69 -4.23
C LYS A 76 11.98 -7.32 -4.72
N ALA A 77 12.23 -6.04 -4.97
CA ALA A 77 13.55 -5.53 -5.35
C ALA A 77 14.53 -5.41 -4.16
N GLY A 78 14.06 -5.68 -2.94
CA GLY A 78 14.86 -5.59 -1.72
C GLY A 78 15.22 -4.15 -1.32
N TRP A 79 14.43 -3.16 -1.74
CA TRP A 79 14.64 -1.76 -1.35
C TRP A 79 14.11 -1.49 0.05
N LEU A 80 13.05 -2.21 0.42
CA LEU A 80 12.45 -2.20 1.74
C LEU A 80 12.52 -3.61 2.34
N ASN A 81 12.72 -3.67 3.64
CA ASN A 81 12.60 -4.88 4.43
C ASN A 81 11.55 -4.69 5.53
N GLU A 82 10.84 -5.76 5.87
CA GLU A 82 9.86 -5.74 6.96
C GLU A 82 10.56 -5.73 8.32
N GLN A 83 10.12 -4.83 9.22
CA GLN A 83 10.54 -4.79 10.61
C GLN A 83 9.30 -4.63 11.50
N GLY A 84 8.68 -5.76 11.85
CA GLY A 84 7.44 -5.76 12.63
C GLY A 84 6.30 -5.10 11.86
N LYS A 85 5.85 -3.93 12.31
CA LYS A 85 4.76 -3.15 11.66
C LYS A 85 5.27 -2.02 10.77
N ASP A 86 6.60 -1.86 10.69
CA ASP A 86 7.28 -0.81 9.94
C ASP A 86 8.11 -1.42 8.81
N TYR A 87 8.54 -0.56 7.89
CA TYR A 87 9.52 -0.89 6.87
C TYR A 87 10.80 -0.13 7.13
N VAL A 88 11.92 -0.82 6.92
CA VAL A 88 13.25 -0.21 6.91
C VAL A 88 13.79 -0.17 5.48
N ILE A 89 14.49 0.91 5.14
CA ILE A 89 15.14 1.06 3.84
C ILE A 89 16.48 0.33 3.91
N SER A 90 16.70 -0.64 3.02
CA SER A 90 17.97 -1.37 2.90
C SER A 90 19.05 -0.48 2.29
N GLU A 91 20.32 -0.88 2.36
CA GLU A 91 21.43 -0.15 1.71
C GLU A 91 21.18 0.04 0.20
N ARG A 92 20.77 -1.04 -0.49
CA ARG A 92 20.36 -0.98 -1.90
C ARG A 92 19.19 -0.03 -2.13
N GLY A 93 18.23 -0.01 -1.20
CA GLY A 93 17.10 0.91 -1.22
C GLY A 93 17.56 2.37 -1.10
N VAL A 94 18.54 2.65 -0.24
CA VAL A 94 19.13 3.99 -0.08
C VAL A 94 19.73 4.46 -1.41
N GLU A 95 20.60 3.64 -2.01
CA GLU A 95 21.24 3.94 -3.29
C GLU A 95 20.21 4.20 -4.40
N SER A 96 19.22 3.31 -4.52
CA SER A 96 18.23 3.38 -5.60
C SER A 96 17.27 4.57 -5.43
N LEU A 97 16.83 4.86 -4.20
CA LEU A 97 15.95 6.00 -3.91
C LEU A 97 16.67 7.33 -4.11
N ASN A 98 17.92 7.45 -3.66
CA ASN A 98 18.75 8.63 -3.91
C ASN A 98 19.00 8.84 -5.41
N ALA A 99 19.29 7.77 -6.17
CA ALA A 99 19.43 7.85 -7.63
C ALA A 99 18.13 8.30 -8.32
N LEU A 100 16.97 7.99 -7.72
CA LEU A 100 15.68 8.51 -8.16
C LEU A 100 15.39 9.93 -7.68
N GLY A 101 16.25 10.57 -6.90
CA GLY A 101 16.07 11.93 -6.41
C GLY A 101 15.25 12.04 -5.12
N ILE A 102 15.09 10.95 -4.37
CA ILE A 102 14.56 10.98 -3.00
C ILE A 102 15.75 11.03 -2.04
N ASP A 103 15.93 12.16 -1.35
CA ASP A 103 16.91 12.30 -0.27
C ASP A 103 16.49 11.46 0.95
N VAL A 104 17.09 10.27 1.08
CA VAL A 104 16.73 9.32 2.14
C VAL A 104 17.10 9.83 3.53
N ASP A 105 18.17 10.60 3.66
CA ASP A 105 18.61 11.12 4.95
C ASP A 105 17.65 12.22 5.43
N ALA A 106 17.22 13.11 4.53
CA ALA A 106 16.17 14.08 4.83
C ALA A 106 14.83 13.39 5.20
N VAL A 107 14.47 12.31 4.49
CA VAL A 107 13.26 11.52 4.80
C VAL A 107 13.35 10.88 6.20
N ARG A 108 14.51 10.36 6.60
CA ARG A 108 14.76 9.77 7.93
C ARG A 108 14.70 10.79 9.07
N GLN A 109 15.06 12.05 8.81
CA GLN A 109 15.06 13.12 9.82
C GLN A 109 13.67 13.67 10.14
N GLN A 110 12.64 13.33 9.35
CA GLN A 110 11.28 13.81 9.60
C GLN A 110 10.72 13.24 10.92
N ARG A 111 10.01 14.06 11.69
CA ARG A 111 9.38 13.67 12.96
C ARG A 111 8.08 12.86 12.77
N ARG A 112 8.17 11.73 12.07
CA ARG A 112 7.06 10.81 11.77
C ARG A 112 7.62 9.42 11.42
N ARG A 113 6.76 8.42 11.32
CA ARG A 113 7.17 7.07 10.89
C ARG A 113 7.81 7.12 9.50
N LEU A 114 8.95 6.45 9.33
CA LEU A 114 9.71 6.40 8.08
C LEU A 114 8.88 5.77 6.96
N ALA A 115 8.49 4.50 7.13
CA ALA A 115 7.71 3.73 6.18
C ALA A 115 6.95 2.62 6.92
N TYR A 116 5.73 2.29 6.47
CA TYR A 116 4.94 1.20 7.05
C TYR A 116 3.86 0.68 6.10
N ALA A 117 3.34 -0.51 6.42
CA ALA A 117 2.23 -1.18 5.73
C ALA A 117 0.90 -0.43 5.96
N CYS A 118 0.55 0.50 5.09
CA CYS A 118 -0.70 1.24 5.15
C CYS A 118 -1.76 0.49 4.33
N LEU A 119 -2.86 0.08 4.94
CA LEU A 119 -3.83 -0.80 4.28
C LEU A 119 -4.67 -0.06 3.22
N ASP A 120 -4.69 -0.55 2.00
CA ASP A 120 -5.62 -0.04 0.99
C ASP A 120 -7.01 -0.65 1.19
N TRP A 121 -8.07 0.16 1.35
CA TRP A 121 -9.43 -0.40 1.47
C TRP A 121 -9.97 -0.99 0.17
N SER A 122 -9.53 -0.46 -0.99
CA SER A 122 -10.06 -0.83 -2.30
C SER A 122 -9.37 -2.07 -2.86
N GLU A 123 -8.12 -2.29 -2.46
CA GLU A 123 -7.34 -3.49 -2.83
C GLU A 123 -7.21 -4.50 -1.69
N ARG A 124 -7.53 -4.13 -0.44
CA ARG A 124 -7.31 -4.93 0.77
C ARG A 124 -5.86 -5.41 0.93
N ALA A 125 -4.92 -4.61 0.43
CA ALA A 125 -3.49 -4.91 0.37
C ALA A 125 -2.68 -3.69 0.85
N PRO A 126 -1.46 -3.88 1.38
CA PRO A 126 -0.64 -2.78 1.85
C PRO A 126 -0.12 -1.89 0.70
N HIS A 127 -0.04 -0.60 0.97
CA HIS A 127 0.79 0.37 0.24
C HIS A 127 1.73 1.08 1.23
N ILE A 128 2.68 1.88 0.72
CA ILE A 128 3.68 2.53 1.56
C ILE A 128 3.09 3.81 2.18
N GLY A 129 2.91 3.81 3.51
CA GLY A 129 2.67 5.01 4.30
C GLY A 129 3.97 5.60 4.87
N GLY A 130 3.87 6.71 5.60
CA GLY A 130 5.02 7.33 6.28
C GLY A 130 5.78 8.35 5.43
N ALA A 131 6.91 8.84 5.94
CA ALA A 131 7.73 9.86 5.26
C ALA A 131 8.13 9.43 3.84
N LEU A 132 8.51 8.16 3.67
CA LEU A 132 8.84 7.60 2.36
C LEU A 132 7.64 7.59 1.41
N GLY A 133 6.45 7.21 1.89
CA GLY A 133 5.24 7.21 1.08
C GLY A 133 4.89 8.60 0.52
N ALA A 134 5.11 9.64 1.33
CA ALA A 134 4.92 11.03 0.90
C ALA A 134 6.00 11.46 -0.12
N ALA A 135 7.27 11.11 0.13
CA ALA A 135 8.35 11.40 -0.80
C ALA A 135 8.16 10.72 -2.17
N LEU A 136 7.68 9.47 -2.18
CA LEU A 136 7.34 8.74 -3.41
C LEU A 136 6.20 9.42 -4.18
N LEU A 137 5.15 9.88 -3.48
CA LEU A 137 4.07 10.62 -4.14
C LEU A 137 4.58 11.92 -4.75
N GLU A 138 5.40 12.67 -4.00
CA GLU A 138 5.97 13.93 -4.50
C GLU A 138 6.86 13.71 -5.72
N LEU A 139 7.66 12.64 -5.71
CA LEU A 139 8.45 12.23 -6.85
C LEU A 139 7.59 11.93 -8.07
N MET A 140 6.52 11.15 -7.90
CA MET A 140 5.59 10.80 -8.97
C MET A 140 4.91 12.04 -9.56
N LEU A 141 4.55 13.01 -8.72
CA LEU A 141 3.96 14.28 -9.15
C LEU A 141 4.97 15.14 -9.90
N THR A 142 6.17 15.32 -9.35
CA THR A 142 7.25 16.11 -9.95
C THR A 142 7.68 15.56 -11.30
N ARG A 143 7.72 14.22 -11.44
CA ARG A 143 8.01 13.58 -12.74
C ARG A 143 6.84 13.59 -13.71
N GLY A 144 5.65 14.02 -13.29
CA GLY A 144 4.42 13.99 -14.07
C GLY A 144 3.93 12.57 -14.36
N TRP A 145 4.28 11.60 -13.50
CA TRP A 145 3.80 10.22 -13.59
C TRP A 145 2.35 10.12 -13.14
N VAL A 146 1.98 10.90 -12.13
CA VAL A 146 0.59 11.10 -11.74
C VAL A 146 0.26 12.59 -11.72
N SER A 147 -1.03 12.91 -11.84
CA SER A 147 -1.55 14.26 -11.68
C SER A 147 -2.73 14.25 -10.73
N ARG A 148 -2.93 15.34 -9.98
CA ARG A 148 -4.05 15.47 -9.03
C ARG A 148 -5.32 15.87 -9.77
N HIS A 149 -6.45 15.30 -9.38
CA HIS A 149 -7.75 15.90 -9.65
C HIS A 149 -8.02 17.01 -8.62
N LEU A 150 -8.45 18.19 -9.07
CA LEU A 150 -8.63 19.36 -8.20
C LEU A 150 -9.71 19.15 -7.14
N ASP A 151 -10.82 18.49 -7.52
CA ASP A 151 -12.00 18.35 -6.65
C ASP A 151 -12.10 16.98 -5.96
N SER A 152 -11.02 16.18 -5.97
CA SER A 152 -11.05 14.86 -5.35
C SER A 152 -9.67 14.36 -4.92
N ARG A 153 -9.66 13.24 -4.20
CA ARG A 153 -8.42 12.53 -3.87
C ARG A 153 -7.86 11.71 -5.03
N ALA A 154 -8.58 11.61 -6.15
CA ALA A 154 -8.14 10.80 -7.27
C ALA A 154 -6.84 11.34 -7.86
N LEU A 155 -5.95 10.42 -8.22
CA LEU A 155 -4.75 10.70 -8.98
C LEU A 155 -4.92 10.07 -10.36
N LYS A 156 -4.62 10.81 -11.41
CA LYS A 156 -4.63 10.28 -12.77
C LYS A 156 -3.22 9.82 -13.13
N LEU A 157 -3.07 8.52 -13.39
CA LEU A 157 -1.86 7.97 -13.98
C LEU A 157 -1.72 8.48 -15.43
N THR A 158 -0.58 9.08 -15.75
CA THR A 158 -0.33 9.63 -17.10
C THR A 158 0.33 8.58 -18.00
N ALA A 159 0.30 8.79 -19.31
CA ALA A 159 1.04 7.92 -20.25
C ALA A 159 2.55 7.88 -19.94
N LYS A 160 3.13 9.02 -19.53
CA LYS A 160 4.52 9.11 -19.05
C LYS A 160 4.71 8.29 -17.76
N GLY A 161 3.72 8.29 -16.87
CA GLY A 161 3.72 7.51 -15.65
C GLY A 161 3.76 6.02 -15.90
N VAL A 162 2.93 5.50 -16.81
CA VAL A 162 2.94 4.08 -17.19
C VAL A 162 4.35 3.64 -17.61
N GLY A 163 4.98 4.36 -18.56
CA GLY A 163 6.33 4.00 -19.01
C GLY A 163 7.41 4.22 -17.94
N GLY A 164 7.29 5.28 -17.14
CA GLY A 164 8.25 5.62 -16.08
C GLY A 164 8.24 4.60 -14.93
N MET A 165 7.05 4.20 -14.48
CA MET A 165 6.89 3.21 -13.42
C MET A 165 7.34 1.81 -13.88
N ALA A 166 7.03 1.44 -15.12
CA ALA A 166 7.49 0.17 -15.68
C ALA A 166 9.02 0.13 -15.77
N LYS A 167 9.65 1.23 -16.22
CA LYS A 167 11.10 1.32 -16.34
C LYS A 167 11.82 1.31 -14.99
N VAL A 168 11.28 2.00 -14.00
CA VAL A 168 11.97 2.23 -12.72
C VAL A 168 11.67 1.13 -11.70
N PHE A 169 10.43 0.68 -11.63
CA PHE A 169 9.96 -0.27 -10.62
C PHE A 169 9.49 -1.61 -11.21
N GLY A 170 9.37 -1.73 -12.53
CA GLY A 170 8.79 -2.93 -13.16
C GLY A 170 7.27 -3.05 -12.99
N VAL A 171 6.58 -1.92 -12.81
CA VAL A 171 5.13 -1.82 -12.52
C VAL A 171 4.35 -1.16 -13.64
#